data_AF-A0A5C7G0K9-F1
#
_entry.id   AF-A0A5C7G0K9-F1
#
_cell.length_a   1.000
_cell.length_b   1.000
_cell.length_c   1.000
_cell.angle_alpha   90.00
_cell.angle_beta   90.00
_cell.angle_gamma   90.00
#
_symmetry.space_group_name_H-M   'P 1'
#
loop_
_entity.id
_entity.type
_entity.pdbx_description
1 polymer ?
#
loop_
_entity_poly.entity_id
_entity_poly.type
_entity_poly.pdbx_seq_one_letter_code
_entity_poly.pdbx_strand_id
1 'polypeptide(L)'
;MKGVDFIALSPDEKLWLIEVKNFRPRISDRDGQEYRANRKTPALLAKDISTKFHDSKRLIRIVDAYLRGNWWRRFRLWWYTWRRKPAPNSNYWFWAEARRRCDDTHNVIFVLWMETPERKTGYDDEVAAHILQLMGTGDQVIVAEGDRENGLPFGLVG
;
A
#
# COMPACT_ATOMS: atom_id res chain seq x y z
N MET A 1 2.29 14.90 4.62
CA MET A 1 2.63 13.56 4.12
C MET A 1 1.59 12.60 4.65
N LYS A 2 0.88 11.87 3.78
CA LYS A 2 -0.07 10.83 4.21
C LYS A 2 0.39 9.51 3.61
N GLY A 3 0.65 8.52 4.47
CA GLY A 3 0.98 7.18 4.03
C GLY A 3 -0.25 6.43 3.48
N VAL A 4 0.03 5.24 2.96
CA VAL A 4 -0.98 4.21 2.70
C VAL A 4 -1.56 3.69 4.02
N ASP A 5 -2.72 3.06 3.94
CA ASP A 5 -3.41 2.49 5.10
C ASP A 5 -2.66 1.27 5.68
N PHE A 6 -2.07 0.43 4.82
CA PHE A 6 -1.32 -0.75 5.26
C PHE A 6 0.02 -0.93 4.53
N ILE A 7 0.98 -1.48 5.26
CA ILE A 7 2.29 -1.90 4.75
C ILE A 7 2.47 -3.36 5.14
N ALA A 8 2.78 -4.23 4.19
CA ALA A 8 2.99 -5.65 4.46
C ALA A 8 4.28 -6.19 3.83
N LEU A 9 4.88 -7.17 4.51
CA LEU A 9 6.04 -7.93 4.05
C LEU A 9 5.59 -9.36 3.77
N SER A 10 5.72 -9.76 2.51
CA SER A 10 5.29 -11.08 2.04
C SER A 10 6.45 -12.08 1.99
N PRO A 11 6.18 -13.41 2.01
CA PRO A 11 7.23 -14.43 1.95
C PRO A 11 8.07 -14.40 0.67
N ASP A 12 7.51 -13.96 -0.46
CA ASP A 12 8.16 -13.84 -1.78
C ASP A 12 9.02 -12.57 -1.93
N GLU A 13 9.51 -12.04 -0.80
CA GLU A 13 10.37 -10.86 -0.71
C GLU A 13 9.75 -9.54 -1.22
N LYS A 14 8.43 -9.46 -1.40
CA LYS A 14 7.75 -8.23 -1.82
C LYS A 14 7.33 -7.35 -0.65
N LEU A 15 7.40 -6.04 -0.86
CA LEU A 15 6.84 -4.99 -0.02
C LEU A 15 5.52 -4.56 -0.63
N TRP A 16 4.44 -4.72 0.13
CA TRP A 16 3.10 -4.35 -0.30
C TRP A 16 2.70 -3.03 0.35
N LEU A 17 2.31 -2.05 -0.45
CA LEU A 17 1.79 -0.76 -0.02
C LEU A 17 0.33 -0.67 -0.45
N ILE A 18 -0.58 -0.75 0.53
CA ILE A 18 -2.00 -1.00 0.28
C ILE A 18 -2.81 0.20 0.75
N GLU A 19 -3.51 0.82 -0.19
CA GLU A 19 -4.49 1.87 0.07
C GLU A 19 -5.89 1.34 -0.18
N VAL A 20 -6.82 1.64 0.75
CA VAL A 20 -8.21 1.19 0.66
C VAL A 20 -9.11 2.39 0.39
N LYS A 21 -9.97 2.28 -0.62
CA LYS A 21 -11.02 3.25 -0.95
C LYS A 21 -12.37 2.59 -0.92
N ASN A 22 -13.20 3.02 0.02
CA ASN A 22 -14.57 2.56 0.12
C ASN A 22 -15.51 3.62 -0.49
N PHE A 23 -16.12 3.26 -1.62
CA PHE A 23 -17.14 4.05 -2.32
C PHE A 23 -18.55 3.51 -2.10
N ARG A 24 -18.73 2.47 -1.28
CA ARG A 24 -20.06 1.96 -0.95
C ARG A 24 -20.85 3.05 -0.20
N PRO A 25 -22.14 3.23 -0.52
CA PRO A 25 -22.98 4.17 0.21
C PRO A 25 -23.09 3.73 1.66
N ARG A 26 -23.05 4.69 2.58
CA ARG A 26 -23.31 4.44 4.00
C ARG A 26 -24.68 4.99 4.34
N ILE A 27 -25.56 4.13 4.84
CA ILE A 27 -26.82 4.57 5.44
C ILE A 27 -26.51 4.96 6.87
N SER A 28 -26.86 6.19 7.24
CA SER A 28 -26.70 6.65 8.61
C SER A 28 -27.82 6.08 9.49
N ASP A 29 -27.44 5.41 10.57
CA ASP A 29 -28.38 4.82 11.53
C ASP A 29 -29.24 5.88 12.25
N ARG A 30 -28.84 7.15 12.20
CA ARG A 30 -29.49 8.25 12.92
C ARG A 30 -30.64 8.89 12.16
N ASP A 31 -30.52 9.03 10.84
CA ASP A 31 -31.45 9.78 9.99
C ASP A 31 -31.90 8.99 8.75
N GLY A 32 -31.38 7.77 8.55
CA GLY A 32 -31.68 6.94 7.38
C GLY A 32 -31.17 7.51 6.06
N GLN A 33 -30.39 8.58 6.08
CA GLN A 33 -29.87 9.23 4.88
C GLN A 33 -28.74 8.40 4.27
N GLU A 34 -28.75 8.28 2.94
CA GLU A 34 -27.70 7.62 2.18
C GLU A 34 -26.56 8.62 1.88
N TYR A 35 -25.41 8.41 2.51
CA TYR A 35 -24.20 9.17 2.23
C TYR A 35 -23.37 8.44 1.19
N ARG A 36 -23.33 8.99 -0.02
CA ARG A 36 -22.44 8.52 -1.09
C ARG A 36 -21.11 9.26 -1.06
N ALA A 37 -20.01 8.51 -1.08
CA ALA A 37 -18.70 9.11 -1.26
C ALA A 37 -18.61 9.75 -2.66
N ASN A 38 -18.26 11.02 -2.73
CA ASN A 38 -18.07 11.69 -4.02
C ASN A 38 -16.84 11.10 -4.72
N ARG A 39 -17.06 10.42 -5.84
CA ARG A 39 -16.03 9.74 -6.62
C ARG A 39 -15.30 10.77 -7.48
N LYS A 40 -13.99 10.91 -7.26
CA LYS A 40 -13.13 11.76 -8.11
C LYS A 40 -13.05 11.20 -9.52
N THR A 41 -12.67 12.04 -10.49
CA THR A 41 -12.31 11.53 -11.82
C THR A 41 -11.14 10.54 -11.72
N PRO A 42 -11.04 9.56 -12.62
CA PRO A 42 -9.97 8.56 -12.60
C PRO A 42 -8.57 9.17 -12.50
N ALA A 43 -8.28 10.20 -13.30
CA ALA A 43 -6.99 10.90 -13.29
C ALA A 43 -6.69 11.59 -11.94
N LEU A 44 -7.69 12.22 -11.31
CA LEU A 44 -7.52 12.87 -10.01
C LEU A 44 -7.30 11.84 -8.89
N LEU A 45 -8.05 10.74 -8.90
CA LEU A 45 -7.84 9.65 -7.96
C LEU A 45 -6.44 9.05 -8.14
N ALA A 46 -6.06 8.72 -9.37
CA ALA A 46 -4.75 8.17 -9.68
C ALA A 46 -3.60 9.05 -9.19
N LYS A 47 -3.72 10.38 -9.36
CA LYS A 47 -2.75 11.36 -8.85
C LYS A 47 -2.65 11.36 -7.32
N ASP A 48 -3.78 11.31 -6.62
CA ASP A 48 -3.78 11.25 -5.15
C ASP A 48 -3.14 9.96 -4.64
N ILE A 49 -3.46 8.84 -5.30
CA ILE A 49 -2.98 7.51 -4.95
C ILE A 49 -1.47 7.37 -5.21
N SER A 50 -0.98 7.80 -6.38
CA SER A 50 0.46 7.81 -6.67
C SER A 50 1.23 8.70 -5.70
N THR A 51 0.65 9.84 -5.31
CA THR A 51 1.23 10.71 -4.27
C THR A 51 1.34 9.97 -2.94
N LYS A 52 0.30 9.25 -2.50
CA LYS A 52 0.34 8.43 -1.28
C LYS A 52 1.41 7.34 -1.34
N PHE A 53 1.56 6.70 -2.48
CA PHE A 53 2.57 5.66 -2.71
C PHE A 53 4.00 6.22 -2.59
N HIS A 54 4.28 7.36 -3.24
CA HIS A 54 5.55 8.06 -3.10
C HIS A 54 5.80 8.55 -1.66
N ASP A 55 4.79 9.14 -1.02
CA ASP A 55 4.84 9.56 0.37
C ASP A 55 5.15 8.38 1.31
N SER A 56 4.63 7.19 1.01
CA SER A 56 4.87 5.97 1.81
C SER A 56 6.30 5.47 1.68
N LYS A 57 6.87 5.45 0.47
CA LYS A 57 8.31 5.16 0.29
C LYS A 57 9.17 6.15 1.05
N ARG A 58 8.80 7.45 1.01
CA ARG A 58 9.50 8.50 1.76
C ARG A 58 9.36 8.31 3.27
N LEU A 59 8.18 7.94 3.77
CA LEU A 59 7.95 7.64 5.18
C LEU A 59 8.86 6.50 5.65
N ILE A 60 8.94 5.40 4.90
CA ILE A 60 9.81 4.27 5.22
C ILE A 60 11.27 4.73 5.38
N ARG A 61 11.76 5.59 4.48
CA ARG A 61 13.12 6.16 4.56
C ARG A 61 13.31 7.04 5.80
N ILE A 62 12.32 7.87 6.13
CA ILE A 62 12.36 8.73 7.32
C ILE A 62 12.38 7.89 8.61
N VAL A 63 11.53 6.85 8.68
CA VAL A 63 11.48 5.95 9.83
C VAL A 63 12.81 5.21 9.99
N ASP A 64 13.39 4.66 8.93
CA ASP A 64 14.70 4.02 9.00
C ASP A 64 15.80 4.99 9.46
N ALA A 65 15.84 6.21 8.91
CA ALA A 65 16.80 7.24 9.33
C ALA A 65 16.65 7.57 10.82
N TYR A 66 15.42 7.72 11.30
CA TYR A 66 15.11 7.95 12.71
C TYR A 66 15.58 6.79 13.60
N LEU A 67 15.28 5.55 13.22
CA LEU A 67 15.70 4.36 13.97
C LEU A 67 17.23 4.27 14.03
N ARG A 68 17.92 4.59 12.94
CA ARG A 68 19.38 4.69 12.86
C ARG A 68 19.95 5.92 13.57
N GLY A 69 19.17 6.80 14.18
CA GLY A 69 19.72 7.93 14.95
C GLY A 69 20.57 7.53 16.17
N ASN A 70 20.37 6.31 16.69
CA ASN A 70 21.08 5.82 17.88
C ASN A 70 22.02 4.65 17.52
N TRP A 71 23.28 4.70 17.97
CA TRP A 71 24.30 3.69 17.69
C TRP A 71 23.89 2.25 18.05
N TRP A 72 23.26 2.05 19.21
CA TRP A 72 22.78 0.72 19.63
C TRP A 72 21.68 0.20 18.69
N ARG A 73 20.79 1.09 18.24
CA ARG A 73 19.76 0.75 17.26
C ARG A 73 20.37 0.46 15.90
N ARG A 74 21.41 1.19 15.46
CA ARG A 74 22.14 0.90 14.22
C ARG A 74 22.70 -0.53 14.23
N PHE A 75 23.36 -0.92 15.32
CA PHE A 75 23.89 -2.28 15.45
C PHE A 75 22.78 -3.34 15.40
N ARG A 76 21.67 -3.11 16.11
CA ARG A 76 20.51 -4.00 16.07
C ARG A 76 19.90 -4.12 14.66
N LEU A 77 19.80 -3.02 13.91
CA LEU A 77 19.32 -3.02 12.52
C LEU A 77 20.30 -3.72 11.57
N TRP A 78 21.61 -3.48 11.74
CA TRP A 78 22.65 -4.19 10.99
C TRP A 78 22.56 -5.70 11.21
N TRP A 79 22.38 -6.14 12.46
CA TRP A 79 22.19 -7.54 12.80
C TRP A 79 20.98 -8.16 12.08
N TYR A 80 19.83 -7.49 12.06
CA TYR A 80 18.66 -7.98 11.32
C TYR A 80 18.89 -8.06 9.81
N THR A 81 19.55 -7.04 9.25
CA THR A 81 19.91 -7.00 7.82
C THR A 81 20.85 -8.15 7.44
N TRP A 82 21.83 -8.45 8.31
CA TRP A 82 22.77 -9.54 8.12
C TRP A 82 22.11 -10.91 8.24
N ARG A 83 21.29 -11.12 9.28
CA ARG A 83 20.73 -12.43 9.59
C ARG A 83 19.74 -12.91 8.52
N ARG A 84 19.07 -11.99 7.81
CA ARG A 84 18.02 -12.26 6.81
C ARG A 84 16.94 -13.24 7.29
N LYS A 85 16.77 -13.39 8.62
CA LYS A 85 15.77 -14.27 9.21
C LYS A 85 14.53 -13.47 9.59
N PRO A 86 13.31 -13.95 9.27
CA PRO A 86 12.08 -13.31 9.69
C PRO A 86 11.99 -13.17 11.20
N ALA A 87 11.50 -12.01 11.66
CA ALA A 87 11.20 -11.74 13.05
C ALA A 87 9.87 -10.96 13.14
N PRO A 88 8.73 -11.62 12.90
CA PRO A 88 7.44 -10.97 12.70
C PRO A 88 6.98 -10.11 13.89
N ASN A 89 7.43 -10.45 15.11
CA ASN A 89 7.10 -9.71 16.32
C ASN A 89 8.02 -8.51 16.60
N SER A 90 8.97 -8.19 15.72
CA SER A 90 9.94 -7.11 15.91
C SER A 90 9.69 -5.94 14.97
N ASN A 91 9.27 -4.81 15.54
CA ASN A 91 9.15 -3.54 14.81
C ASN A 91 10.46 -3.11 14.14
N TYR A 92 11.60 -3.38 14.78
CA TYR A 92 12.92 -3.06 14.22
C TYR A 92 13.23 -3.88 12.96
N TRP A 93 12.95 -5.18 13.01
CA TRP A 93 13.10 -6.05 11.85
C TRP A 93 12.16 -5.62 10.73
N PHE A 94 10.88 -5.38 11.05
CA PHE A 94 9.87 -4.94 10.07
C PHE A 94 10.33 -3.70 9.31
N TRP A 95 10.73 -2.63 10.01
CA TRP A 95 11.15 -1.39 9.36
C TRP A 95 12.47 -1.53 8.61
N ALA A 96 13.42 -2.33 9.11
CA ALA A 96 14.66 -2.63 8.39
C ALA A 96 14.38 -3.36 7.07
N GLU A 97 13.49 -4.36 7.12
CA GLU A 97 13.16 -5.19 5.97
C GLU A 97 12.29 -4.43 4.96
N ALA A 98 11.33 -3.62 5.43
CA ALA A 98 10.57 -2.70 4.59
C ALA A 98 11.49 -1.69 3.90
N ARG A 99 12.47 -1.13 4.62
CA ARG A 99 13.48 -0.23 4.03
C ARG A 99 14.29 -0.93 2.94
N ARG A 100 14.75 -2.15 3.20
CA ARG A 100 15.54 -2.96 2.26
C ARG A 100 14.75 -3.24 0.98
N ARG A 101 13.51 -3.72 1.11
CA ARG A 101 12.64 -4.03 -0.05
C ARG A 101 12.21 -2.78 -0.80
N CYS A 102 12.05 -1.66 -0.12
CA CYS A 102 11.70 -0.36 -0.72
C CYS A 102 12.80 0.20 -1.64
N ASP A 103 14.07 -0.17 -1.43
CA ASP A 103 15.18 0.22 -2.32
C ASP A 103 15.24 -0.57 -3.62
N ASP A 104 14.67 -1.78 -3.64
CA ASP A 104 14.58 -2.58 -4.86
C ASP A 104 13.22 -2.32 -5.54
N THR A 105 13.25 -1.58 -6.64
CA THR A 105 12.03 -1.18 -7.36
C THR A 105 11.21 -2.38 -7.85
N HIS A 106 11.83 -3.54 -8.08
CA HIS A 106 11.12 -4.74 -8.52
C HIS A 106 10.40 -5.45 -7.37
N ASN A 107 10.64 -5.04 -6.13
CA ASN A 107 10.09 -5.67 -4.93
C ASN A 107 8.98 -4.84 -4.28
N VAL A 108 8.54 -3.74 -4.88
CA VAL A 108 7.42 -2.94 -4.36
C VAL A 108 6.18 -3.18 -5.19
N ILE A 109 5.11 -3.62 -4.51
CA ILE A 109 3.79 -3.80 -5.08
C ILE A 109 2.86 -2.78 -4.45
N PHE A 110 2.23 -1.98 -5.30
CA PHE A 110 1.24 -0.99 -4.93
C PHE A 110 -0.14 -1.55 -5.16
N VAL A 111 -0.96 -1.54 -4.11
CA VAL A 111 -2.33 -2.03 -4.18
C VAL A 111 -3.28 -0.88 -3.89
N LEU A 112 -4.18 -0.64 -4.83
CA LEU A 112 -5.38 0.13 -4.60
C LEU A 112 -6.56 -0.84 -4.49
N TRP A 113 -7.07 -1.02 -3.29
CA TRP A 113 -8.29 -1.78 -3.04
C TRP A 113 -9.49 -0.84 -3.10
N MET A 114 -10.39 -1.05 -4.06
CA MET A 114 -11.62 -0.26 -4.18
C MET A 114 -12.84 -1.12 -3.86
N GLU A 115 -13.68 -0.62 -2.96
CA GLU A 115 -15.02 -1.19 -2.72
C GLU A 115 -16.03 -0.31 -3.44
N THR A 116 -16.53 -0.80 -4.57
CA THR A 116 -17.39 -0.03 -5.47
C THR A 116 -18.76 -0.70 -5.61
N PRO A 117 -19.87 0.03 -5.42
CA PRO A 117 -21.21 -0.55 -5.45
C PRO A 117 -21.74 -0.77 -6.88
N GLU A 118 -21.16 -0.12 -7.89
CA GLU A 118 -21.67 -0.07 -9.26
C GLU A 118 -20.95 -1.10 -10.16
N ARG A 119 -21.68 -1.78 -11.06
CA ARG A 119 -21.09 -2.69 -12.06
C ARG A 119 -20.14 -1.94 -13.01
N LYS A 120 -19.01 -2.61 -13.33
CA LYS A 120 -17.95 -2.24 -14.29
C LYS A 120 -18.33 -1.14 -15.29
N THR A 121 -17.92 0.09 -14.99
CA THR A 121 -17.96 1.23 -15.92
C THR A 121 -16.62 1.51 -16.60
N GLY A 122 -15.62 0.62 -16.45
CA GLY A 122 -14.24 0.85 -16.92
C GLY A 122 -13.43 1.80 -16.02
N TYR A 123 -14.06 2.41 -15.01
CA TYR A 123 -13.42 3.36 -14.09
C TYR A 123 -12.14 2.80 -13.46
N ASP A 124 -12.16 1.56 -12.97
CA ASP A 124 -11.02 0.97 -12.27
C ASP A 124 -9.84 0.74 -13.21
N ASP A 125 -10.14 0.37 -14.46
CA ASP A 125 -9.14 0.14 -15.50
C ASP A 125 -8.51 1.48 -15.93
N GLU A 126 -9.32 2.54 -16.03
CA GLU A 126 -8.83 3.91 -16.28
C GLU A 126 -7.96 4.43 -15.13
N VAL A 127 -8.36 4.18 -13.87
CA VAL A 127 -7.55 4.51 -12.70
C VAL A 127 -6.24 3.73 -12.74
N ALA A 128 -6.28 2.43 -13.01
CA ALA A 128 -5.08 1.59 -13.11
C ALA A 128 -4.12 2.11 -14.19
N ALA A 129 -4.63 2.44 -15.38
CA ALA A 129 -3.85 2.98 -16.48
C ALA A 129 -3.18 4.31 -16.09
N HIS A 130 -3.93 5.22 -15.46
CA HIS A 130 -3.36 6.48 -14.99
C HIS A 130 -2.34 6.30 -13.86
N ILE A 131 -2.55 5.38 -12.92
CA ILE A 131 -1.56 5.10 -11.88
C ILE A 131 -0.29 4.56 -12.54
N LEU A 132 -0.38 3.58 -13.43
CA LEU A 132 0.79 3.01 -14.12
C LEU A 132 1.61 4.07 -14.86
N GLN A 133 0.98 5.08 -15.47
CA GLN A 133 1.66 6.21 -16.11
C GLN A 133 2.39 7.15 -15.13
N LEU A 134 1.94 7.20 -13.88
CA LEU A 134 2.49 8.07 -12.83
C LEU A 134 3.53 7.38 -11.95
N MET A 135 3.67 6.06 -12.06
CA MET A 135 4.62 5.24 -11.30
C MET A 135 5.93 5.03 -12.08
N GLY A 136 7.01 4.70 -11.36
CA GLY A 136 8.32 4.50 -11.95
C GLY A 136 8.45 3.15 -12.66
N THR A 137 9.42 3.03 -13.57
CA THR A 137 9.75 1.75 -14.23
C THR A 137 10.06 0.67 -13.18
N GLY A 138 9.34 -0.46 -13.25
CA GLY A 138 9.52 -1.61 -12.37
C GLY A 138 8.52 -1.69 -11.20
N ASP A 139 7.80 -0.61 -10.91
CA ASP A 139 6.74 -0.60 -9.90
C ASP A 139 5.54 -1.45 -10.39
N GLN A 140 5.04 -2.36 -9.55
CA GLN A 140 3.85 -3.16 -9.88
C GLN A 140 2.60 -2.53 -9.25
N VAL A 141 1.53 -2.36 -10.02
CA VAL A 141 0.28 -1.78 -9.54
C VAL A 141 -0.84 -2.79 -9.70
N ILE A 142 -1.56 -3.05 -8.61
CA ILE A 142 -2.75 -3.89 -8.58
C ILE A 142 -3.91 -3.01 -8.16
N VAL A 143 -4.91 -2.90 -9.03
CA VAL A 143 -6.20 -2.31 -8.69
C VAL A 143 -7.18 -3.45 -8.50
N ALA A 144 -7.56 -3.70 -7.25
CA ALA A 144 -8.44 -4.79 -6.87
C ALA A 144 -9.81 -4.26 -6.44
N GLU A 145 -10.85 -5.01 -6.76
CA GLU A 145 -12.21 -4.73 -6.34
C GLU A 145 -12.65 -5.82 -5.35
N GLY A 146 -13.23 -5.43 -4.22
CA GLY A 146 -13.51 -6.34 -3.10
C GLY A 146 -14.45 -7.52 -3.45
N ASP A 147 -15.26 -7.40 -4.50
CA ASP A 147 -16.25 -8.41 -4.93
C ASP A 147 -15.86 -9.17 -6.22
N ARG A 148 -14.61 -9.03 -6.74
CA ARG A 148 -14.17 -9.77 -7.95
C ARG A 148 -13.63 -11.18 -7.64
N GLU A 149 -13.89 -12.13 -8.54
CA GLU A 149 -13.33 -13.51 -8.51
C GLU A 149 -11.78 -13.54 -8.56
N ASN A 150 -11.16 -12.52 -9.17
CA ASN A 150 -9.72 -12.30 -9.09
C ASN A 150 -9.40 -11.41 -7.89
N GLY A 151 -9.53 -11.98 -6.69
CA GLY A 151 -9.07 -11.35 -5.46
C GLY A 151 -7.58 -11.07 -5.49
N LEU A 152 -7.07 -10.31 -4.50
CA LEU A 152 -5.64 -10.16 -4.30
C LEU A 152 -4.97 -11.55 -4.30
N PRO A 153 -3.72 -11.69 -4.80
CA PRO A 153 -3.03 -12.98 -4.88
C PRO A 153 -2.70 -13.59 -3.51
N PHE A 154 -3.24 -13.04 -2.43
CA PHE A 154 -3.15 -13.55 -1.07
C PHE A 154 -4.54 -13.50 -0.41
N GLY A 155 -4.89 -14.61 0.24
CA GLY A 155 -6.01 -14.72 1.17
C GLY A 155 -5.47 -15.00 2.57
N LEU A 156 -6.24 -14.64 3.61
CA LEU A 156 -5.95 -15.12 4.96
C LEU A 156 -6.07 -16.64 4.94
N VAL A 157 -4.96 -17.35 5.13
CA VAL A 157 -4.99 -18.77 5.45
C VAL A 157 -5.51 -18.84 6.89
N GLY A 158 -6.78 -19.20 7.04
CA GLY A 158 -7.40 -19.53 8.33
C GLY A 158 -6.91 -20.86 8.85
#